data_AF-A0A2M7JHU4-F1
#
_entry.id   AF-A0A2M7JHU4-F1
#
_cell.length_a   1.000
_cell.length_b   1.000
_cell.length_c   1.000
_cell.angle_alpha   90.00
_cell.angle_beta   90.00
_cell.angle_gamma   90.00
#
_symmetry.space_group_name_H-M   'P 1'
#
loop_
_entity.id
_entity.type
_entity.pdbx_description
1 polymer ?
#
loop_
_entity_poly.entity_id
_entity_poly.type
_entity_poly.pdbx_seq_one_letter_code
_entity_poly.pdbx_strand_id
1 'polypeptide(L)'
;MGIGEPTDAIATIENSRNPSQVVHLLYLRDENAFVTFGIQEHFAEMELMIPAYLGVKDFQLMGSIVSAILERLSDAKDRSSVFVYEPTFRVMDVTYSLSQYKGFMLLEPSEGSMDKIMMENAVPILGGRN
;
A
#
# COMPACT_ATOMS: atom_id res chain seq x y z
N MET A 1 -15.18 -8.78 12.21
CA MET A 1 -13.90 -8.13 12.52
C MET A 1 -14.13 -6.64 12.43
N GLY A 2 -14.03 -5.93 13.54
CA GLY A 2 -14.07 -4.46 13.52
C GLY A 2 -12.69 -3.96 13.14
N ILE A 3 -12.57 -3.38 11.96
CA ILE A 3 -11.48 -2.46 11.65
C ILE A 3 -11.53 -1.33 12.68
N GLY A 4 -10.40 -1.04 13.34
CA GLY A 4 -10.33 -0.11 14.48
C GLY A 4 -10.92 1.27 14.17
N GLU A 5 -11.29 2.03 15.20
CA GLU A 5 -11.82 3.38 15.01
C GLU A 5 -10.73 4.31 14.45
N PRO A 6 -11.07 5.37 13.69
CA PRO A 6 -10.10 6.31 13.10
C PRO A 6 -9.14 6.96 14.11
N THR A 7 -9.46 6.91 15.41
CA THR A 7 -8.61 7.38 16.51
C THR A 7 -7.33 6.56 16.69
N ASP A 8 -7.27 5.34 16.18
CA ASP A 8 -6.08 4.48 16.23
C ASP A 8 -5.20 4.58 14.96
N ALA A 9 -5.49 5.57 14.10
CA ALA A 9 -4.72 5.81 12.89
C ALA A 9 -3.28 6.21 13.22
N ILE A 10 -2.32 5.50 12.64
CA ILE A 10 -0.89 5.80 12.78
C ILE A 10 -0.42 6.85 11.75
N ALA A 11 -1.20 7.05 10.69
CA ALA A 11 -0.98 8.04 9.65
C ALA A 11 -2.23 8.28 8.82
N THR A 12 -2.21 9.37 8.06
CA THR A 12 -3.23 9.73 7.08
C THR A 12 -2.56 9.95 5.73
N ILE A 13 -3.23 9.50 4.67
CA ILE A 13 -2.80 9.73 3.29
C ILE A 13 -3.93 10.48 2.59
N GLU A 14 -3.59 11.67 2.12
CA GLU A 14 -4.47 12.50 1.32
C GLU A 14 -4.27 12.16 -0.15
N ASN A 15 -5.36 12.07 -0.90
CA ASN A 15 -5.26 11.95 -2.34
C ASN A 15 -4.79 13.28 -2.95
N SER A 16 -3.69 13.24 -3.69
CA SER A 16 -3.11 14.42 -4.36
C SER A 16 -4.07 15.11 -5.34
N ARG A 17 -4.98 14.35 -5.96
CA ARG A 17 -5.98 14.87 -6.91
C ARG A 17 -7.20 15.47 -6.24
N ASN A 18 -7.60 14.91 -5.10
CA ASN A 18 -8.73 15.41 -4.33
C ASN A 18 -8.42 15.33 -2.84
N PRO A 19 -7.92 16.42 -2.23
CA PRO A 19 -7.55 16.44 -0.82
C PRO A 19 -8.70 16.15 0.15
N SER A 20 -9.97 16.20 -0.29
CA SER A 20 -11.10 15.78 0.56
C SER A 20 -11.19 14.27 0.73
N GLN A 21 -10.48 13.50 -0.10
CA GLN A 21 -10.43 12.04 -0.04
C GLN A 21 -9.20 11.65 0.78
N VAL A 22 -9.42 11.51 2.08
CA VAL A 22 -8.42 11.11 3.05
C VAL A 22 -8.65 9.66 3.43
N VAL A 23 -7.58 8.88 3.44
CA VAL A 23 -7.59 7.51 3.97
C VAL A 23 -6.66 7.42 5.18
N HIS A 24 -7.06 6.64 6.16
CA HIS A 24 -6.31 6.41 7.38
C HIS A 24 -5.52 5.10 7.25
N LEU A 25 -4.34 5.06 7.87
CA LEU A 25 -3.58 3.82 8.03
C LEU A 25 -3.71 3.32 9.46
N LEU A 26 -4.18 2.10 9.60
CA LEU A 26 -4.31 1.39 10.87
C LEU A 26 -3.29 0.26 10.92
N TYR A 27 -2.67 0.02 12.08
CA TYR A 27 -1.79 -1.13 12.26
C TYR A 27 -2.53 -2.29 12.93
N LEU A 28 -2.70 -3.39 12.19
CA LEU A 28 -3.26 -4.63 12.71
C LEU A 28 -2.15 -5.53 13.25
N ARG A 29 -2.01 -5.53 14.59
CA ARG A 29 -0.97 -6.30 15.28
C ARG A 29 -1.06 -7.81 15.01
N ASP A 30 -2.27 -8.37 14.98
CA ASP A 30 -2.50 -9.81 14.79
C ASP A 30 -2.08 -10.29 13.40
N GLU A 31 -2.19 -9.41 12.40
CA GLU A 31 -1.80 -9.68 11.02
C GLU A 31 -0.38 -9.18 10.69
N ASN A 32 0.26 -8.48 11.63
CA ASN A 32 1.53 -7.77 11.43
C ASN A 32 1.52 -6.96 10.11
N ALA A 33 0.46 -6.19 9.90
CA ALA A 33 0.19 -5.47 8.66
C ALA A 33 -0.44 -4.10 8.92
N PHE A 34 -0.22 -3.17 8.00
CA PHE A 34 -0.96 -1.93 7.90
C PHE A 34 -2.18 -2.14 7.01
N VAL A 35 -3.32 -1.55 7.36
CA VAL A 35 -4.51 -1.55 6.51
C VAL A 35 -4.97 -0.12 6.26
N THR A 36 -5.50 0.13 5.07
CA THR A 36 -6.19 1.40 4.82
C THR A 36 -7.59 1.37 5.41
N PHE A 37 -8.10 2.57 5.71
CA PHE A 37 -9.47 2.79 6.10
C PHE A 37 -9.97 4.07 5.42
N GLY A 38 -11.00 3.97 4.60
CA GLY A 38 -11.62 5.08 3.88
C GLY A 38 -11.69 4.89 2.37
N ILE A 39 -10.97 3.90 1.80
CA ILE A 39 -11.11 3.58 0.36
C ILE A 39 -12.53 3.13 0.05
N GLN A 40 -13.10 2.29 0.92
CA GLN A 40 -14.46 1.81 0.74
C GLN A 40 -15.49 2.94 0.80
N GLU A 41 -15.29 3.90 1.71
CA GLU A 41 -16.18 5.05 1.85
C GLU A 41 -16.13 5.98 0.63
N HIS A 42 -14.92 6.31 0.16
CA HIS A 42 -14.74 7.27 -0.93
C HIS A 42 -15.01 6.69 -2.32
N PHE A 43 -14.73 5.40 -2.52
CA PHE A 43 -14.69 4.79 -3.86
C PHE A 43 -15.53 3.50 -3.99
N ALA A 44 -16.12 2.98 -2.90
CA ALA A 44 -16.81 1.69 -2.86
C ALA A 44 -15.93 0.48 -3.23
N GLU A 45 -14.62 0.61 -3.04
CA GLU A 45 -13.62 -0.43 -3.32
C GLU A 45 -13.06 -1.04 -2.03
N MET A 46 -12.48 -2.24 -2.10
CA MET A 46 -11.90 -2.90 -0.93
C MET A 46 -10.70 -2.13 -0.39
N GLU A 47 -10.54 -2.15 0.94
CA GLU A 47 -9.37 -1.61 1.62
C GLU A 47 -8.10 -2.40 1.30
N LEU A 48 -6.95 -1.74 1.34
CA LEU A 48 -5.65 -2.34 1.12
C LEU A 48 -5.10 -2.93 2.43
N MET A 49 -4.41 -4.06 2.31
CA MET A 49 -3.57 -4.63 3.37
C MET A 49 -2.12 -4.64 2.90
N ILE A 50 -1.23 -4.06 3.70
CA ILE A 50 0.18 -3.86 3.40
C ILE A 50 0.99 -4.52 4.52
N PRO A 51 1.70 -5.62 4.26
CA PRO A 51 2.53 -6.27 5.27
C PRO A 51 3.53 -5.32 5.92
N ALA A 52 3.73 -5.44 7.24
CA ALA A 52 4.57 -4.49 7.98
C ALA A 52 6.01 -4.46 7.49
N TYR A 53 6.55 -5.57 6.97
CA TYR A 53 7.90 -5.61 6.42
C TYR A 53 8.10 -4.69 5.21
N LEU A 54 7.03 -4.33 4.49
CA LEU A 54 7.06 -3.33 3.42
C LEU A 54 7.00 -1.91 4.00
N GLY A 55 6.06 -1.66 4.92
CA GLY A 55 5.85 -0.33 5.48
C GLY A 55 6.96 0.16 6.43
N VAL A 56 7.63 -0.76 7.15
CA VAL A 56 8.75 -0.42 8.06
C VAL A 56 10.05 -0.15 7.28
N LYS A 57 10.22 -0.76 6.11
CA LYS A 57 11.40 -0.53 5.27
C LYS A 57 11.40 0.85 4.63
N ASP A 58 10.25 1.28 4.10
CA ASP A 58 10.13 2.58 3.45
C ASP A 58 8.69 3.10 3.55
N PHE A 59 8.47 3.90 4.60
CA PHE A 59 7.17 4.52 4.86
C PHE A 59 6.77 5.52 3.75
N GLN A 60 7.76 6.14 3.09
CA GLN A 60 7.54 7.07 2.00
C GLN A 60 7.10 6.34 0.72
N LEU A 61 7.71 5.19 0.43
CA LEU A 61 7.27 4.30 -0.65
C LEU A 61 5.86 3.79 -0.42
N MET A 62 5.54 3.36 0.80
CA MET A 62 4.19 2.94 1.17
C MET A 62 3.15 4.06 0.95
N GLY A 63 3.46 5.28 1.40
CA GLY A 63 2.62 6.45 1.12
C GLY A 63 2.44 6.74 -0.37
N SER A 64 3.52 6.61 -1.15
CA SER A 64 3.51 6.81 -2.60
C SER A 64 2.66 5.78 -3.33
N ILE A 65 2.74 4.51 -2.93
CA ILE A 65 1.94 3.42 -3.49
C ILE A 65 0.45 3.66 -3.22
N VAL A 66 0.09 3.95 -1.97
CA VAL A 66 -1.32 4.22 -1.62
C VAL A 66 -1.83 5.46 -2.35
N SER A 67 -1.07 6.55 -2.40
CA SER A 67 -1.44 7.76 -3.17
C SER A 67 -1.68 7.44 -4.65
N ALA A 68 -0.79 6.69 -5.29
CA ALA A 68 -0.95 6.31 -6.69
C ALA A 68 -2.22 5.46 -6.93
N ILE A 69 -2.60 4.59 -5.97
CA ILE A 69 -3.86 3.83 -6.04
C ILE A 69 -5.06 4.78 -5.90
N LEU A 70 -5.06 5.71 -4.95
CA LEU A 70 -6.13 6.70 -4.76
C LEU A 70 -6.34 7.59 -5.99
N GLU A 71 -5.25 7.99 -6.64
CA GLU A 71 -5.31 8.77 -7.88
C GLU A 71 -6.01 8.00 -8.99
N ARG A 72 -5.66 6.72 -9.19
CA ARG A 72 -6.30 5.86 -10.18
C ARG A 72 -7.78 5.60 -9.87
N LEU A 73 -8.12 5.39 -8.59
CA LEU A 73 -9.50 5.27 -8.12
C LEU A 73 -10.31 6.53 -8.45
N SER A 74 -9.71 7.70 -8.25
CA SER A 74 -10.35 8.98 -8.56
C SER A 74 -10.54 9.18 -10.06
N ASP A 75 -9.54 8.87 -10.87
CA ASP A 75 -9.64 8.92 -12.33
C ASP A 75 -10.79 8.04 -12.85
N ALA A 76 -10.95 6.84 -12.31
CA ALA A 76 -12.05 5.95 -12.70
C ALA A 76 -13.42 6.49 -12.24
N LYS A 77 -13.51 7.02 -11.02
CA LYS A 77 -14.72 7.66 -10.49
C LYS A 77 -15.14 8.86 -11.33
N ASP A 78 -14.21 9.75 -11.66
CA ASP A 78 -14.45 10.95 -12.48
C ASP A 78 -14.94 10.58 -13.89
N ARG A 79 -14.47 9.45 -14.43
CA ARG A 79 -14.90 8.93 -15.74
C ARG A 79 -16.18 8.10 -15.68
N SER A 80 -16.80 7.95 -14.51
CA SER A 80 -17.93 7.03 -14.28
C SER A 80 -17.65 5.61 -14.79
N SER A 81 -16.40 5.17 -14.69
CA SER A 81 -15.96 3.83 -15.10
C SER A 81 -15.95 2.90 -13.90
N VAL A 82 -16.20 1.61 -14.14
CA VAL A 82 -15.93 0.57 -13.13
C VAL A 82 -14.43 0.54 -12.92
N PHE A 83 -13.98 0.79 -11.69
CA PHE A 83 -12.60 0.56 -11.31
C PHE A 83 -12.44 -0.93 -11.03
N VAL A 84 -11.34 -1.50 -11.53
CA VAL A 84 -10.91 -2.84 -11.15
C VAL A 84 -9.46 -2.70 -10.77
N TYR A 85 -9.10 -3.18 -9.58
CA TYR A 85 -7.71 -3.25 -9.18
C TYR A 85 -6.91 -3.99 -10.26
N GLU A 86 -5.94 -3.30 -10.85
CA GLU A 86 -4.97 -3.95 -11.73
C GLU A 86 -4.23 -5.02 -10.92
N PRO A 87 -4.17 -6.28 -11.41
CA PRO A 87 -3.53 -7.37 -10.66
C PRO A 87 -2.07 -7.08 -10.35
N THR A 88 -1.42 -6.30 -11.22
CA THR A 88 -0.04 -5.86 -11.05
C THR A 88 0.11 -4.41 -11.50
N PHE A 89 0.97 -3.66 -10.81
CA PHE A 89 1.29 -2.29 -11.16
C PHE A 89 2.72 -1.95 -10.74
N ARG A 90 3.30 -0.89 -11.32
CA ARG A 90 4.69 -0.50 -11.08
C ARG A 90 4.77 0.85 -10.37
N VAL A 91 5.55 0.92 -9.29
CA VAL A 91 5.84 2.15 -8.53
C VAL A 91 7.33 2.17 -8.21
N MET A 92 8.00 3.30 -8.47
CA MET A 92 9.44 3.49 -8.16
C MET A 92 10.31 2.29 -8.58
N ASP A 93 10.14 1.84 -9.82
CA ASP A 93 10.83 0.71 -10.44
C ASP A 93 10.54 -0.69 -9.90
N VAL A 94 9.71 -0.81 -8.86
CA VAL A 94 9.25 -2.07 -8.26
C VAL A 94 7.87 -2.44 -8.81
N THR A 95 7.69 -3.70 -9.20
CA THR A 95 6.37 -4.22 -9.59
C THR A 95 5.71 -4.85 -8.38
N TYR A 96 4.48 -4.42 -8.09
CA TYR A 96 3.64 -4.96 -7.04
C TYR A 96 2.47 -5.73 -7.63
N SER A 97 1.96 -6.70 -6.90
CA SER A 97 0.73 -7.43 -7.16
C SER A 97 -0.29 -7.17 -6.07
N LEU A 98 -1.57 -7.19 -6.47
CA LEU A 98 -2.71 -7.15 -5.57
C LEU A 98 -3.49 -8.45 -5.63
N SER A 99 -3.80 -9.01 -4.47
CA SER A 99 -4.63 -10.22 -4.36
C SER A 99 -5.64 -10.09 -3.23
N GLN A 100 -6.80 -10.74 -3.35
CA GLN A 100 -7.78 -10.74 -2.26
C GLN A 100 -7.30 -11.63 -1.11
N TYR A 101 -7.29 -11.07 0.11
CA TYR A 101 -6.92 -11.79 1.32
C TYR A 101 -7.72 -11.28 2.51
N LYS A 102 -8.46 -12.16 3.19
CA LYS A 102 -9.26 -11.85 4.41
C LYS A 102 -10.17 -10.63 4.29
N GLY A 103 -10.72 -10.35 3.11
CA GLY A 103 -11.59 -9.19 2.86
C GLY A 103 -10.86 -7.88 2.56
N PHE A 104 -9.54 -7.94 2.38
CA PHE A 104 -8.69 -6.84 1.95
C PHE A 104 -8.03 -7.17 0.60
N MET A 105 -7.51 -6.14 -0.05
CA MET A 105 -6.59 -6.29 -1.18
C MET A 105 -5.14 -6.24 -0.65
N LEU A 106 -4.51 -7.41 -0.59
CA LEU A 106 -3.15 -7.59 -0.11
C LEU A 106 -2.14 -7.12 -1.17
N LEU A 107 -1.24 -6.23 -0.75
CA LEU A 107 -0.13 -5.72 -1.54
C LEU A 107 1.14 -6.53 -1.29
N GLU A 108 1.71 -7.10 -2.35
CA GLU A 108 2.99 -7.82 -2.30
C GLU A 108 3.89 -7.44 -3.48
N PRO A 109 5.23 -7.47 -3.36
CA PRO A 109 6.10 -7.37 -4.50
C PRO A 109 5.93 -8.58 -5.42
N SER A 110 5.89 -8.36 -6.74
CA SER A 110 5.91 -9.44 -7.73
C SER A 110 7.25 -10.19 -7.69
N GLU A 111 7.25 -11.49 -8.01
CA GLU A 111 8.47 -12.30 -8.13
C GLU A 111 9.51 -11.58 -9.02
N GLY A 112 10.76 -11.50 -8.55
CA GLY A 112 11.86 -10.73 -9.16
C GLY A 112 12.00 -9.28 -8.69
N SER A 113 10.93 -8.66 -8.16
CA SER A 113 11.02 -7.36 -7.50
C SER A 113 11.53 -7.49 -6.05
N MET A 114 11.26 -8.64 -5.40
CA MET A 114 11.83 -8.97 -4.10
C MET A 114 13.37 -8.97 -4.12
N ASP A 115 13.98 -9.55 -5.15
CA ASP A 115 15.45 -9.60 -5.27
C ASP A 115 16.06 -8.21 -5.38
N LYS A 116 15.44 -7.28 -6.13
CA LYS A 116 15.87 -5.87 -6.17
C LYS A 116 15.74 -5.20 -4.80
N ILE A 117 14.61 -5.39 -4.12
CA ILE A 117 14.38 -4.85 -2.78
C ILE A 117 15.39 -5.43 -1.76
N MET A 118 15.86 -6.66 -1.95
CA MET A 118 16.88 -7.28 -1.10
C MET A 118 18.31 -6.86 -1.50
N MET A 119 18.60 -6.68 -2.79
CA MET A 119 19.92 -6.31 -3.31
C MET A 119 20.27 -4.83 -3.10
N GLU A 120 19.31 -3.91 -3.27
CA GLU A 120 19.53 -2.47 -3.07
C GLU A 120 19.80 -2.13 -1.59
N ASN A 121 19.42 -3.04 -0.68
CA ASN A 121 19.56 -2.89 0.76
C ASN A 121 20.59 -3.85 1.38
N ALA A 122 21.35 -4.60 0.57
CA ALA A 122 22.45 -5.39 1.06
C ALA A 122 23.57 -4.44 1.51
N VAL A 123 23.70 -4.24 2.82
CA VAL A 123 24.87 -3.57 3.40
C VAL A 123 26.11 -4.33 2.92
N PRO A 124 27.07 -3.69 2.22
CA PRO A 124 28.31 -4.37 1.90
C PRO A 124 28.99 -4.68 3.25
N ILE A 125 29.11 -5.97 3.58
CA ILE A 125 29.97 -6.39 4.68
C ILE A 125 31.39 -6.04 4.23
N LEU A 126 31.84 -4.85 4.63
CA LEU A 126 33.19 -4.39 4.40
C LEU A 126 34.16 -5.32 5.15
N GLY A 127 34.78 -6.19 4.38
CA GLY A 127 36.16 -6.62 4.53
C GLY A 127 36.62 -7.03 5.93
N GLY A 128 36.45 -8.30 6.25
CA GLY A 128 37.43 -8.99 7.08
C GLY A 128 38.77 -8.97 6.35
N ARG A 129 39.66 -8.02 6.71
CA ARG A 129 41.04 -8.01 6.23
C ARG A 129 41.80 -9.10 6.99
N ASN A 130 42.32 -10.02 6.21
CA ASN A 130 43.34 -11.02 6.53
C ASN A 130 44.63 -10.36 7.03
#